data_AF-A0A6I1G3D1-F1
#
_entry.id   AF-A0A6I1G3D1-F1
#
_cell.length_a   1.000
_cell.length_b   1.000
_cell.length_c   1.000
_cell.angle_alpha   90.00
_cell.angle_beta   90.00
_cell.angle_gamma   90.00
#
_symmetry.space_group_name_H-M   'P 1'
#
loop_
_entity.id
_entity.type
_entity.pdbx_description
1 polymer ?
#
loop_
_entity_poly.entity_id
_entity_poly.type
_entity_poly.pdbx_seq_one_letter_code
_entity_poly.pdbx_strand_id
1 'polypeptide(L)'
;MPPRRRIPPEEGRAAVRDWEEHGESLDRSTLATAVRYALEELATRHPGRSVEVRVPPFGAAQAIEGPRHTRGTPPNVVETDAQTWLALVTGRVAWTDAQASGQVRDSGIRADLGGCLPLR
;
A
#
# COMPACT_ATOMS: atom_id res chain seq x y z
N MET A 1 17.75 0.46 7.10
CA MET A 1 17.83 -0.40 5.89
C MET A 1 16.43 -0.57 5.34
N PRO A 2 16.20 -0.29 4.05
CA PRO A 2 14.94 -0.64 3.40
C PRO A 2 14.74 -2.16 3.44
N PRO A 3 13.49 -2.65 3.51
CA PRO A 3 13.21 -4.08 3.50
C PRO A 3 13.75 -4.71 2.19
N ARG A 4 14.26 -5.94 2.30
CA ARG A 4 14.77 -6.66 1.14
C ARG A 4 13.61 -6.98 0.19
N ARG A 5 13.66 -6.45 -1.04
CA ARG A 5 12.68 -6.75 -2.09
C ARG A 5 12.66 -8.24 -2.38
N ARG A 6 11.47 -8.83 -2.43
CA ARG A 6 11.24 -10.23 -2.81
C ARG A 6 10.80 -10.32 -4.26
N ILE A 7 10.08 -9.32 -4.75
CA ILE A 7 9.60 -9.27 -6.13
C ILE A 7 10.61 -8.47 -6.99
N PRO A 8 11.12 -9.05 -8.09
CA PRO A 8 11.95 -8.33 -9.04
C PRO A 8 11.23 -7.06 -9.53
N PRO A 9 11.88 -5.88 -9.57
CA PRO A 9 11.20 -4.64 -9.94
C PRO A 9 10.55 -4.67 -11.33
N GLU A 10 11.15 -5.37 -12.30
CA GLU A 10 10.56 -5.52 -13.65
C GLU A 10 9.25 -6.31 -13.63
N GLU A 11 9.23 -7.44 -12.91
CA GLU A 11 8.04 -8.28 -12.74
C GLU A 11 6.93 -7.54 -11.98
N GLY A 12 7.29 -6.83 -10.92
CA GLY A 12 6.36 -6.03 -10.14
C GLY A 12 5.73 -4.89 -10.94
N ARG A 13 6.54 -4.15 -11.72
CA ARG A 13 6.02 -3.10 -12.62
C ARG A 13 5.16 -3.67 -13.74
N ALA A 14 5.51 -4.83 -14.29
CA ALA A 14 4.68 -5.52 -15.28
C ALA A 14 3.31 -5.87 -14.69
N ALA A 15 3.27 -6.49 -13.51
CA ALA A 15 2.01 -6.85 -12.85
C ALA A 15 1.13 -5.62 -12.53
N VAL A 16 1.73 -4.48 -12.16
CA VAL A 16 0.97 -3.23 -11.96
C VAL A 16 0.39 -2.71 -13.28
N ARG A 17 1.14 -2.77 -14.39
CA ARG A 17 0.60 -2.41 -15.72
C ARG A 17 -0.52 -3.34 -16.16
N ASP A 18 -0.37 -4.65 -15.94
CA ASP A 18 -1.41 -5.62 -16.26
C ASP A 18 -2.69 -5.33 -15.47
N TRP A 19 -2.57 -4.95 -14.19
CA TRP A 19 -3.70 -4.46 -13.41
C TRP A 19 -4.27 -3.15 -13.95
N GLU A 20 -3.43 -2.24 -14.41
CA GLU A 20 -3.90 -1.01 -15.02
C GLU A 20 -4.78 -1.30 -16.25
N GLU A 21 -4.40 -2.27 -17.07
CA GLU A 21 -5.15 -2.66 -18.27
C GLU A 21 -6.43 -3.47 -17.96
N HIS A 22 -6.38 -4.38 -16.99
CA HIS A 22 -7.42 -5.40 -16.79
C HIS A 22 -8.29 -5.19 -15.54
N GLY A 23 -7.82 -4.41 -14.56
CA GLY A 23 -8.53 -4.12 -13.31
C GLY A 23 -8.96 -5.37 -12.55
N GLU A 24 -10.26 -5.48 -12.26
CA GLU A 24 -10.85 -6.61 -11.52
C GLU A 24 -10.82 -7.95 -12.27
N SER A 25 -10.63 -7.92 -13.60
CA SER A 25 -10.57 -9.15 -14.41
C SER A 25 -9.22 -9.85 -14.37
N LEU A 26 -8.21 -9.22 -13.73
CA LEU A 26 -6.87 -9.77 -13.60
C LEU A 26 -6.87 -11.06 -12.76
N ASP A 27 -6.07 -12.04 -13.16
CA ASP A 27 -5.94 -13.28 -12.40
C ASP A 27 -5.36 -13.02 -10.99
N ARG A 28 -5.74 -13.89 -10.06
CA ARG A 28 -5.39 -13.75 -8.64
C ARG A 28 -3.87 -13.72 -8.40
N SER A 29 -3.08 -14.42 -9.22
CA SER A 29 -1.63 -14.53 -9.01
C SER A 29 -0.93 -13.23 -9.41
N THR A 30 -1.30 -12.66 -10.56
CA THR A 30 -0.77 -11.38 -11.02
C THR A 30 -1.23 -10.24 -10.12
N LEU A 31 -2.49 -10.25 -9.68
CA LEU A 31 -2.99 -9.30 -8.68
C LEU A 31 -2.19 -9.36 -7.37
N ALA A 32 -1.89 -10.56 -6.87
CA ALA A 32 -1.09 -10.74 -5.67
C ALA A 32 0.34 -10.21 -5.83
N THR A 33 0.93 -10.38 -7.03
CA THR A 33 2.26 -9.83 -7.35
C THR A 33 2.23 -8.30 -7.39
N ALA A 34 1.25 -7.70 -8.07
CA ALA A 34 1.09 -6.24 -8.13
C ALA A 34 0.94 -5.63 -6.74
N VAL A 35 0.05 -6.18 -5.90
CA VAL A 35 -0.18 -5.70 -4.52
C VAL A 35 1.07 -5.80 -3.67
N ARG A 36 1.71 -6.98 -3.64
CA ARG A 36 2.91 -7.21 -2.82
C ARG A 36 4.09 -6.36 -3.28
N TYR A 37 4.25 -6.19 -4.59
CA TYR A 37 5.26 -5.30 -5.14
C TYR A 37 5.02 -3.86 -4.71
N ALA A 38 3.79 -3.36 -4.85
CA ALA A 38 3.44 -1.99 -4.45
C ALA A 38 3.65 -1.74 -2.94
N LEU A 39 3.35 -2.72 -2.09
CA LEU A 39 3.66 -2.66 -0.65
C LEU A 39 5.17 -2.60 -0.37
N GLU A 40 5.96 -3.41 -1.08
CA GLU A 40 7.43 -3.38 -0.98
C GLU A 40 8.01 -2.06 -1.52
N GLU A 41 7.41 -1.51 -2.58
CA GLU A 41 7.79 -0.23 -3.16
C GLU A 41 7.52 0.92 -2.18
N LEU A 42 6.34 0.97 -1.54
CA LEU A 42 6.03 1.95 -0.49
C LEU A 42 7.09 1.90 0.62
N ALA A 43 7.37 0.71 1.16
CA ALA A 43 8.32 0.55 2.25
C ALA A 43 9.78 0.79 1.83
N THR A 44 10.09 0.70 0.54
CA THR A 44 11.40 1.06 -0.01
C THR A 44 11.54 2.58 -0.13
N ARG A 45 10.52 3.28 -0.67
CA ARG A 45 10.53 4.73 -0.88
C ARG A 45 10.34 5.52 0.42
N HIS A 46 9.56 4.99 1.35
CA HIS A 46 9.23 5.58 2.64
C HIS A 46 9.59 4.59 3.76
N PRO A 47 10.90 4.35 4.01
CA PRO A 47 11.33 3.36 4.98
C PRO A 47 10.88 3.74 6.38
N GLY A 48 10.50 2.75 7.19
CA GLY A 48 10.08 2.99 8.55
C GLY A 48 9.18 1.91 9.11
N ARG A 49 8.59 2.20 10.26
CA ARG A 49 7.80 1.26 11.06
C ARG A 49 6.78 1.97 11.94
N SER A 50 6.41 3.19 11.53
CA SER A 50 5.43 4.00 12.24
C SER A 50 4.02 3.64 11.78
N VAL A 51 3.85 3.27 10.50
CA VAL A 51 2.57 2.92 9.88
C VAL A 51 2.62 1.51 9.29
N GLU A 52 1.58 0.72 9.56
CA GLU A 52 1.34 -0.58 8.94
C GLU A 52 0.27 -0.46 7.85
N VAL A 53 0.60 -0.81 6.61
CA VAL A 53 -0.36 -0.89 5.51
C VAL A 53 -0.73 -2.34 5.26
N ARG A 54 -2.03 -2.66 5.28
CA ARG A 54 -2.59 -4.01 5.13
C ARG A 54 -3.49 -4.07 3.90
N VAL A 55 -3.25 -5.08 3.08
CA VAL A 55 -4.05 -5.38 1.89
C VAL A 55 -4.41 -6.87 1.90
N PRO A 56 -5.36 -7.29 2.75
CA PRO A 56 -5.76 -8.69 2.83
C PRO A 56 -6.42 -9.17 1.53
N PRO A 57 -6.19 -10.42 1.11
CA PRO A 57 -5.36 -11.44 1.77
C PRO A 57 -3.88 -11.43 1.31
N PHE A 58 -3.45 -10.43 0.55
CA PHE A 58 -2.20 -10.48 -0.23
C PHE A 58 -0.95 -10.10 0.56
N GLY A 59 -1.05 -9.18 1.53
CA GLY A 59 0.08 -8.86 2.38
C GLY A 59 -0.08 -7.62 3.23
N ALA A 60 1.02 -7.26 3.90
CA ALA A 60 1.17 -6.03 4.65
C ALA A 60 2.63 -5.55 4.59
N ALA A 61 2.83 -4.25 4.76
CA ALA A 61 4.16 -3.64 4.86
C ALA A 61 4.19 -2.55 5.95
N GLN A 62 5.37 -2.38 6.53
CA GLN A 62 5.67 -1.31 7.47
C GLN A 62 6.39 -0.20 6.71
N ALA A 63 5.92 1.03 6.86
CA ALA A 63 6.46 2.19 6.19
C ALA A 63 6.45 3.41 7.13
N ILE A 64 7.03 4.50 6.63
CA ILE A 64 7.03 5.83 7.23
C ILE A 64 7.86 5.91 8.52
N GLU A 65 8.80 6.85 8.53
CA GLU A 65 9.63 7.14 9.70
C GLU A 65 8.81 7.73 10.84
N GLY A 66 9.24 7.43 12.06
CA GLY A 66 8.65 8.02 13.27
C GLY A 66 8.57 7.05 14.43
N PRO A 67 8.20 7.57 15.62
CA PRO A 67 7.89 6.74 16.77
C PRO A 67 6.88 5.65 16.43
N ARG A 68 7.13 4.48 17.01
CA ARG A 68 6.12 3.45 17.11
C ARG A 68 5.06 3.90 18.11
N HIS A 69 3.84 3.41 17.91
CA HIS A 69 2.80 3.54 18.92
C HIS A 69 3.33 3.04 20.27
N THR A 70 2.98 3.74 21.34
CA THR A 70 3.27 3.32 22.71
C THR A 70 2.03 2.67 23.32
N ARG A 71 2.17 2.06 24.50
CA ARG A 71 1.01 1.53 25.23
C ARG A 71 0.01 2.67 25.47
N GLY A 72 -1.24 2.48 25.03
CA GLY A 72 -2.32 3.47 25.21
C GLY A 72 -2.65 4.30 23.96
N THR A 73 -1.80 4.30 22.92
CA THR A 73 -2.14 4.89 21.62
C THR A 73 -2.50 3.80 20.62
N PRO A 74 -3.58 3.95 19.84
CA PRO A 74 -3.90 3.04 18.74
C PRO A 74 -2.71 2.90 17.77
N PRO A 75 -2.44 1.71 17.23
CA PRO A 75 -1.40 1.53 16.21
C PRO A 75 -1.77 2.32 14.95
N ASN A 76 -0.79 2.92 14.26
CA ASN A 76 -1.07 3.54 12.97
C ASN A 76 -1.22 2.43 11.92
N VAL A 77 -2.45 2.17 11.51
CA VAL A 77 -2.79 1.11 10.55
C VAL A 77 -3.62 1.73 9.43
N VAL A 78 -3.28 1.37 8.20
CA VAL A 78 -4.08 1.60 7.01
C VAL A 78 -4.48 0.24 6.46
N GLU A 79 -5.77 0.00 6.31
CA GLU A 79 -6.28 -1.24 5.73
C GLU A 79 -7.24 -0.94 4.57
N THR A 80 -7.05 -1.62 3.45
CA THR A 80 -7.88 -1.47 2.25
C THR A 80 -7.84 -2.75 1.41
N ASP A 81 -8.70 -2.85 0.40
CA ASP A 81 -8.68 -3.97 -0.56
C ASP A 81 -7.64 -3.77 -1.66
N ALA A 82 -7.41 -4.82 -2.46
CA ALA A 82 -6.39 -4.82 -3.50
C ALA A 82 -6.64 -3.81 -4.63
N GLN A 83 -7.90 -3.62 -5.02
CA GLN A 83 -8.26 -2.73 -6.13
C GLN A 83 -8.07 -1.28 -5.70
N THR A 84 -8.57 -0.93 -4.51
CA THR A 84 -8.37 0.40 -3.94
C THR A 84 -6.88 0.69 -3.70
N TRP A 85 -6.12 -0.26 -3.16
CA TRP A 85 -4.67 -0.11 -2.97
C TRP A 85 -3.94 0.20 -4.28
N LEU A 86 -4.19 -0.56 -5.34
CA LEU A 86 -3.54 -0.34 -6.62
C LEU A 86 -4.02 0.95 -7.30
N ALA A 87 -5.29 1.34 -7.11
CA ALA A 87 -5.81 2.62 -7.59
C ALA A 87 -5.14 3.81 -6.90
N LEU A 88 -4.88 3.74 -5.60
CA LEU A 88 -4.12 4.73 -4.84
C LEU A 88 -2.66 4.81 -5.30
N VAL A 89 -2.01 3.66 -5.40
CA VAL A 89 -0.60 3.55 -5.80
C VAL A 89 -0.36 4.08 -7.21
N THR A 90 -1.28 3.81 -8.13
CA THR A 90 -1.23 4.30 -9.51
C THR A 90 -1.84 5.68 -9.68
N GLY A 91 -2.43 6.29 -8.65
CA GLY A 91 -3.02 7.63 -8.72
C GLY A 91 -4.33 7.72 -9.52
N ARG A 92 -5.04 6.61 -9.68
CA ARG A 92 -6.41 6.57 -10.23
C ARG A 92 -7.45 7.10 -9.26
N VAL A 93 -7.19 6.93 -7.96
CA VAL A 93 -8.00 7.47 -6.87
C VAL A 93 -7.09 8.29 -5.98
N ALA A 94 -7.54 9.47 -5.57
CA ALA A 94 -6.83 10.28 -4.60
C ALA A 94 -7.02 9.71 -3.19
N TRP A 95 -5.99 9.83 -2.35
CA TRP A 95 -6.03 9.37 -0.96
C TRP A 95 -7.23 9.93 -0.19
N THR A 96 -7.47 11.24 -0.31
CA THR A 96 -8.58 11.94 0.35
C THR A 96 -9.94 11.39 -0.07
N ASP A 97 -10.09 10.99 -1.33
CA ASP A 97 -11.35 10.47 -1.86
C ASP A 97 -11.60 9.04 -1.35
N ALA A 98 -10.56 8.20 -1.29
CA ALA A 98 -10.65 6.86 -0.74
C ALA A 98 -10.96 6.85 0.78
N GLN A 99 -10.40 7.82 1.52
CA GLN A 99 -10.76 8.02 2.94
C GLN A 99 -12.22 8.50 3.08
N ALA A 100 -12.61 9.54 2.34
CA ALA A 100 -13.96 10.11 2.44
C ALA A 100 -15.06 9.11 2.05
N SER A 101 -14.78 8.21 1.11
CA SER A 101 -15.68 7.14 0.68
C SER A 101 -15.66 5.89 1.56
N GLY A 102 -14.74 5.80 2.53
CA GLY A 102 -14.59 4.65 3.41
C GLY A 102 -13.97 3.41 2.76
N GLN A 103 -13.36 3.55 1.58
CA GLN A 103 -12.60 2.48 0.91
C GLN A 103 -11.27 2.19 1.63
N VAL A 104 -10.77 3.16 2.38
CA VAL A 104 -9.64 3.01 3.29
C VAL A 104 -10.15 3.09 4.73
N ARG A 105 -9.69 2.15 5.56
CA ARG A 105 -9.80 2.23 7.01
C ARG A 105 -8.44 2.64 7.58
N ASP A 106 -8.35 3.84 8.10
CA ASP A 106 -7.19 4.32 8.83
C ASP A 106 -7.47 4.41 10.34
N SER A 107 -6.45 4.10 11.14
CA SER A 107 -6.48 4.19 12.59
C SER A 107 -5.15 4.74 13.07
N GLY A 108 -5.17 5.63 14.07
CA GLY A 108 -3.98 6.30 14.58
C GLY A 108 -3.69 7.63 13.89
N ILE A 109 -3.05 8.56 14.62
CA ILE A 109 -2.86 9.97 14.22
C ILE A 109 -1.98 10.12 12.97
N ARG A 110 -1.20 9.09 12.62
CA ARG A 110 -0.23 9.13 11.52
C ARG A 110 -0.55 8.17 10.38
N ALA A 111 -1.73 7.57 10.37
CA ALA A 111 -2.18 6.69 9.30
C ALA A 111 -2.62 7.48 8.05
N ASP A 112 -1.76 8.40 7.60
CA ASP A 112 -1.97 9.23 6.41
C ASP A 112 -0.88 8.89 5.37
N LEU A 113 -1.30 8.40 4.21
CA LEU A 113 -0.41 8.08 3.09
C LEU A 113 -0.49 9.12 1.96
N GLY A 114 -1.25 10.20 2.11
CA GLY A 114 -1.49 11.20 1.05
C GLY A 114 -0.21 11.84 0.53
N GLY A 115 0.77 12.09 1.41
CA GLY A 115 2.09 12.60 1.02
C GLY A 115 3.05 11.56 0.44
N CYS A 116 2.67 10.28 0.46
CA CYS A 116 3.47 9.15 -0.03
C CYS A 116 2.92 8.53 -1.33
N LEU A 117 1.71 8.91 -1.74
CA LEU A 117 1.01 8.35 -2.89
C LEU A 117 0.73 9.45 -3.92
N PRO A 118 0.72 9.14 -5.23
CA PRO A 118 0.98 7.83 -5.85
C PRO A 118 2.47 7.44 -5.85
N LEU A 119 2.78 6.15 -6.08
CA LEU A 119 4.15 5.62 -6.13
C LEU A 119 4.70 5.52 -7.56
N ARG A 120 4.25 6.37 -8.50
CA ARG A 120 4.78 6.38 -9.87
C ARG A 120 6.29 6.62 -9.85
#